data_AF-A0A433PZ18-F1
#
_entry.id   AF-A0A433PZ18-F1
#
_cell.length_a   1.000
_cell.length_b   1.000
_cell.length_c   1.000
_cell.angle_alpha   90.00
_cell.angle_beta   90.00
_cell.angle_gamma   90.00
#
_symmetry.space_group_name_H-M   'P 1'
#
loop_
_entity.id
_entity.type
_entity.pdbx_description
1 polymer ?
#
loop_
_entity_poly.entity_id
_entity_poly.type
_entity_poly.pdbx_seq_one_letter_code
_entity_poly.pdbx_strand_id
1 'polypeptide(L)'
;MGYTSISPNVLPLDRTLPYIPSILNMFAKSVILIVALLTAAAARLTKKQNTQSSGFNIPLSWNISGNTDGSTSVTDFNVINAVISGNSDSYTLNNIEDYLNALGFAEECFGFHRGNPFYANLNDGQGWFAQQFELRQNIGDNPFGTCLESLFGGNHLRGYQQKSTNAWFLPISKEKDVSDHHDIATNGYNSGRDAFANAAKGSVNYGGKCWPPATVAYEQLYPAYAGAGDTDDDQPYDGQVAIVTVDAPSNC
;
A
#
# COMPACT_ATOMS: atom_id res chain seq x y z
N MET A 1 33.48 80.72 64.35
CA MET A 1 33.20 81.65 63.24
C MET A 1 32.87 80.82 62.02
N GLY A 2 31.67 80.99 61.49
CA GLY A 2 31.15 80.15 60.40
C GLY A 2 31.75 80.49 59.03
N TYR A 3 31.42 79.67 58.03
CA TYR A 3 30.81 80.09 56.78
C TYR A 3 30.14 78.88 56.13
N THR A 4 28.91 79.10 55.69
CA THR A 4 28.03 78.26 54.86
C THR A 4 28.57 78.08 53.44
N SER A 5 28.35 76.91 52.83
CA SER A 5 28.09 76.82 51.38
C SER A 5 27.09 75.68 51.08
N ILE A 6 26.25 75.92 50.07
CA ILE A 6 25.05 75.17 49.70
C ILE A 6 25.36 74.33 48.45
N SER A 7 24.92 73.07 48.39
CA SER A 7 24.62 72.38 47.12
C SER A 7 23.90 71.04 47.34
N PRO A 8 23.28 70.43 46.30
CA PRO A 8 21.83 70.42 46.17
C PRO A 8 21.23 69.01 46.33
N ASN A 9 19.93 69.00 46.64
CA ASN A 9 19.07 67.83 46.46
C ASN A 9 19.05 67.39 44.99
N VAL A 10 19.02 66.09 44.71
CA VAL A 10 18.01 65.38 43.89
C VAL A 10 18.45 63.91 43.64
N LEU A 11 17.65 63.02 44.25
CA LEU A 11 17.25 61.65 43.91
C LEU A 11 18.29 60.49 43.87
N PRO A 12 18.08 59.41 44.66
CA PRO A 12 18.79 58.16 44.47
C PRO A 12 18.24 57.41 43.24
N LEU A 13 19.12 57.06 42.31
CA LEU A 13 18.82 56.10 41.25
C LEU A 13 18.74 54.69 41.84
N ASP A 14 17.53 54.18 42.03
CA ASP A 14 17.27 52.74 42.06
C ASP A 14 17.47 52.20 40.63
N ARG A 15 18.50 51.38 40.44
CA ARG A 15 18.76 50.63 39.21
C ARG A 15 18.68 49.13 39.48
N THR A 16 17.49 48.61 39.71
CA THR A 16 17.19 47.24 39.31
C THR A 16 17.07 47.20 37.78
N LEU A 17 18.16 46.85 37.09
CA LEU A 17 18.09 46.47 35.68
C LEU A 17 17.32 45.13 35.60
N PRO A 18 16.23 45.03 34.82
CA PRO A 18 15.57 43.75 34.62
C PRO A 18 16.53 42.80 33.91
N TYR A 19 16.63 41.57 34.42
CA TYR A 19 17.31 40.46 33.76
C TYR A 19 16.61 40.23 32.41
N ILE A 20 17.19 40.74 31.33
CA ILE A 20 16.77 40.44 29.97
C ILE A 20 17.36 39.05 29.67
N PRO A 21 16.57 37.96 29.60
CA PRO A 21 17.11 36.69 29.14
C PRO A 21 17.72 36.93 27.77
N SER A 22 19.02 36.64 27.66
CA SER A 22 19.82 36.96 26.47
C SER A 22 19.09 36.51 25.23
N ILE A 23 18.83 37.45 24.33
CA ILE A 23 18.26 37.24 22.99
C ILE A 23 18.96 36.08 22.25
N LEU A 24 20.23 35.83 22.57
CA LEU A 24 21.04 34.69 22.13
C LEU A 24 20.41 33.32 22.39
N ASN A 25 19.68 33.15 23.50
CA ASN A 25 19.08 31.87 23.91
C ASN A 25 17.74 31.59 23.19
N MET A 26 17.04 32.64 22.75
CA MET A 26 15.87 32.52 21.87
C MET A 26 16.28 32.14 20.45
N PHE A 27 17.34 32.76 19.91
CA PHE A 27 17.84 32.41 18.58
C PHE A 27 18.39 30.97 18.52
N ALA A 28 19.12 30.52 19.55
CA ALA A 28 19.63 29.15 19.60
C ALA A 28 18.50 28.10 19.60
N LYS A 29 17.44 28.31 20.40
CA LYS A 29 16.28 27.40 20.43
C LYS A 29 15.50 27.39 19.11
N SER A 30 15.33 28.55 18.47
CA SER A 30 14.66 28.66 17.17
C SER A 30 15.45 27.98 16.05
N VAL A 31 16.79 28.11 16.04
CA VAL A 31 17.65 27.44 15.07
C VAL A 31 17.58 25.92 15.24
N ILE A 32 17.63 25.41 16.49
CA ILE A 32 17.51 23.96 16.75
C ILE A 32 16.16 23.40 16.27
N LEU A 33 15.06 24.12 16.51
CA LEU A 33 13.73 23.70 16.06
C LEU A 33 13.62 23.69 14.53
N ILE A 34 14.19 24.69 13.85
CA ILE A 34 14.22 24.75 12.38
C ILE A 34 15.07 23.61 11.81
N VAL A 35 16.24 23.32 12.39
CA VAL A 35 17.08 22.18 11.96
C VAL A 35 16.37 20.84 12.21
N ALA A 36 15.67 20.68 13.34
CA ALA A 36 14.88 19.47 13.63
C ALA A 36 13.71 19.29 12.65
N LEU A 37 13.02 20.37 12.28
CA LEU A 37 11.94 20.33 11.29
C LEU A 37 12.45 20.04 9.87
N LEU A 38 13.57 20.64 9.48
CA LEU A 38 14.21 20.39 8.19
C LEU A 38 14.75 18.96 8.07
N THR A 39 15.33 18.41 9.15
CA THR A 39 15.79 17.02 9.17
C THR A 39 14.63 16.02 9.17
N ALA A 40 13.55 16.28 9.91
CA ALA A 40 12.34 15.46 9.84
C ALA A 40 11.67 15.50 8.46
N ALA A 41 11.65 16.67 7.80
CA ALA A 41 11.16 16.81 6.44
C ALA A 41 12.04 16.06 5.42
N ALA A 42 13.36 16.15 5.55
CA ALA A 42 14.31 15.41 4.72
C ALA A 42 14.21 13.88 4.94
N ALA A 43 13.98 13.42 6.18
CA ALA A 43 13.73 12.03 6.51
C ALA A 43 12.40 11.52 5.91
N ARG A 44 11.36 12.35 5.87
CA ARG A 44 10.09 12.03 5.17
C ARG A 44 10.26 11.99 3.66
N LEU A 45 11.07 12.87 3.08
CA LEU A 45 11.37 12.89 1.64
C LEU A 45 12.19 11.66 1.20
N THR A 46 13.14 11.21 2.03
CA THR A 46 13.94 10.00 1.75
C THR A 46 13.13 8.71 1.86
N LYS A 47 12.15 8.64 2.79
CA LYS A 47 11.24 7.48 2.87
C LYS A 47 10.32 7.37 1.64
N LYS A 48 10.02 8.49 0.97
CA LYS A 48 9.23 8.54 -0.28
C LYS A 48 10.02 8.07 -1.52
N GLN A 49 11.34 7.87 -1.42
CA GLN A 49 12.20 7.49 -2.55
C GLN A 49 12.78 6.08 -2.49
N ASN A 50 12.49 5.29 -1.45
CA ASN A 50 13.02 3.93 -1.34
C ASN A 50 12.17 2.87 -2.04
N THR A 51 11.41 3.25 -3.08
CA THR A 51 10.53 2.32 -3.81
C THR A 51 11.32 1.50 -4.84
N GLN A 52 12.44 2.04 -5.32
CA GLN A 52 13.41 1.28 -6.12
C GLN A 52 14.02 0.08 -5.36
N SER A 53 14.16 0.14 -4.02
CA SER A 53 14.67 -1.01 -3.26
C SER A 53 13.67 -2.15 -3.15
N SER A 54 12.37 -1.85 -3.23
CA SER A 54 11.29 -2.83 -3.10
C SER A 54 10.94 -3.51 -4.43
N GLY A 55 11.66 -3.21 -5.51
CA GLY A 55 11.56 -3.88 -6.81
C GLY A 55 10.35 -3.45 -7.65
N PHE A 56 9.78 -2.27 -7.42
CA PHE A 56 8.72 -1.70 -8.25
C PHE A 56 8.76 -0.16 -8.25
N ASN A 57 8.22 0.46 -9.30
CA ASN A 57 7.99 1.91 -9.33
C ASN A 57 6.58 2.22 -8.79
N ILE A 58 6.42 3.36 -8.10
CA ILE A 58 5.11 3.77 -7.60
C ILE A 58 4.14 3.99 -8.78
N PRO A 59 2.96 3.35 -8.76
CA PRO A 59 1.97 3.51 -9.81
C PRO A 59 1.38 4.93 -9.78
N LEU A 60 0.70 5.33 -10.86
CA LEU A 60 0.06 6.64 -10.91
C LEU A 60 -1.05 6.74 -9.85
N SER A 61 -1.71 5.62 -9.61
CA SER A 61 -2.76 5.43 -8.62
C SER A 61 -2.63 4.02 -8.02
N TRP A 62 -2.94 3.89 -6.74
CA TRP A 62 -3.06 2.59 -6.06
C TRP A 62 -4.44 1.95 -6.25
N ASN A 63 -5.17 2.40 -7.28
CA ASN A 63 -6.54 2.00 -7.54
C ASN A 63 -6.70 1.56 -8.99
N ILE A 64 -7.69 0.70 -9.21
CA ILE A 64 -8.14 0.29 -10.53
C ILE A 64 -9.53 0.89 -10.82
N SER A 65 -9.84 1.10 -12.10
CA SER A 65 -11.09 1.72 -12.55
C SER A 65 -11.78 0.87 -13.61
N GLY A 66 -13.11 0.82 -13.61
CA GLY A 66 -13.88 0.26 -14.73
C GLY A 66 -13.81 1.07 -16.03
N ASN A 67 -13.26 2.30 -16.01
CA ASN A 67 -13.11 3.16 -17.19
C ASN A 67 -11.68 3.13 -17.75
N THR A 68 -11.59 3.18 -19.08
CA THR A 68 -10.34 3.14 -19.84
C THR A 68 -9.42 4.34 -19.63
N ASP A 69 -9.92 5.44 -19.07
CA ASP A 69 -9.18 6.67 -18.81
C ASP A 69 -8.87 6.90 -17.32
N GLY A 70 -9.28 5.96 -16.46
CA GLY A 70 -9.12 6.06 -15.02
C GLY A 70 -10.11 6.97 -14.32
N SER A 71 -11.11 7.53 -15.03
CA SER A 71 -12.24 8.19 -14.37
C SER A 71 -12.98 7.17 -13.50
N THR A 72 -13.41 7.55 -12.31
CA THR A 72 -14.08 6.62 -11.38
C THR A 72 -15.55 6.99 -11.27
N SER A 73 -16.45 6.05 -11.61
CA SER A 73 -17.71 5.95 -10.86
C SER A 73 -17.37 5.24 -9.57
N VAL A 74 -17.93 5.68 -8.44
CA VAL A 74 -17.64 5.13 -7.11
C VAL A 74 -17.93 3.63 -7.00
N THR A 75 -18.75 3.09 -7.90
CA THR A 75 -19.16 1.68 -8.00
C THR A 75 -18.25 0.80 -8.86
N ASP A 76 -17.22 1.34 -9.53
CA ASP A 76 -16.36 0.57 -10.44
C ASP A 76 -14.89 0.74 -10.03
N PHE A 77 -14.59 0.51 -8.75
CA PHE A 77 -13.28 0.79 -8.17
C PHE A 77 -12.83 -0.30 -7.20
N ASN A 78 -11.57 -0.75 -7.33
CA ASN A 78 -10.92 -1.63 -6.37
C ASN A 78 -9.49 -1.11 -6.06
N VAL A 79 -8.89 -1.58 -4.98
CA VAL A 79 -7.60 -1.09 -4.48
C VAL A 79 -6.49 -2.10 -4.69
N ILE A 80 -5.35 -1.64 -5.19
CA ILE A 80 -4.13 -2.41 -5.23
C ILE A 80 -3.56 -2.44 -3.81
N ASN A 81 -3.53 -3.62 -3.20
CA ASN A 81 -3.13 -3.83 -1.82
C ASN A 81 -2.08 -4.94 -1.64
N ALA A 82 -1.61 -5.54 -2.74
CA ALA A 82 -0.44 -6.41 -2.76
C ALA A 82 0.42 -6.18 -4.00
N VAL A 83 1.73 -6.42 -3.88
CA VAL A 83 2.70 -6.37 -4.98
C VAL A 83 3.63 -7.58 -4.89
N ILE A 84 3.72 -8.38 -5.93
CA ILE A 84 4.87 -9.28 -6.12
C ILE A 84 6.00 -8.45 -6.70
N SER A 85 7.03 -8.25 -5.88
CA SER A 85 8.19 -7.44 -6.20
C SER A 85 8.90 -7.95 -7.45
N GLY A 86 9.38 -7.03 -8.30
CA GLY A 86 10.26 -7.33 -9.43
C GLY A 86 11.64 -7.87 -9.02
N ASN A 87 11.96 -7.86 -7.72
CA ASN A 87 13.13 -8.55 -7.16
C ASN A 87 12.90 -10.05 -6.96
N SER A 88 11.68 -10.55 -7.19
CA SER A 88 11.39 -11.99 -7.15
C SER A 88 12.10 -12.72 -8.29
N ASP A 89 12.22 -14.03 -8.16
CA ASP A 89 12.81 -14.86 -9.20
C ASP A 89 12.05 -14.75 -10.53
N SER A 90 12.83 -14.73 -11.62
CA SER A 90 12.31 -14.56 -12.98
C SER A 90 11.38 -15.67 -13.43
N TYR A 91 11.55 -16.91 -12.95
CA TYR A 91 10.60 -17.99 -13.25
C TYR A 91 9.23 -17.64 -12.68
N THR A 92 9.19 -17.21 -11.41
CA THR A 92 7.93 -16.81 -10.75
C THR A 92 7.28 -15.61 -11.44
N LEU A 93 8.04 -14.57 -11.78
CA LEU A 93 7.48 -13.38 -12.45
C LEU A 93 6.92 -13.68 -13.85
N ASN A 94 7.53 -14.61 -14.58
CA ASN A 94 7.09 -15.03 -15.92
C ASN A 94 5.97 -16.07 -15.87
N ASN A 95 5.82 -16.81 -14.77
CA ASN A 95 4.80 -17.84 -14.56
C ASN A 95 3.98 -17.52 -13.32
N ILE A 96 3.52 -16.27 -13.22
CA ILE A 96 2.88 -15.77 -11.99
C ILE A 96 1.62 -16.54 -11.64
N GLU A 97 0.85 -16.95 -12.65
CA GLU A 97 -0.37 -17.72 -12.45
C GLU A 97 -0.08 -19.09 -11.83
N ASP A 98 1.04 -19.75 -12.16
CA ASP A 98 1.43 -21.02 -11.50
C ASP A 98 1.69 -20.81 -10.01
N TYR A 99 2.35 -19.70 -9.64
CA TYR A 99 2.58 -19.35 -8.24
C TYR A 99 1.29 -19.00 -7.51
N LEU A 100 0.38 -18.25 -8.16
CA LEU A 100 -0.93 -17.94 -7.60
C LEU A 100 -1.80 -19.22 -7.46
N ASN A 101 -1.68 -20.18 -8.38
CA ASN A 101 -2.26 -21.51 -8.25
C ASN A 101 -1.72 -22.27 -7.04
N ALA A 102 -0.40 -22.22 -6.81
CA ALA A 102 0.21 -22.80 -5.61
C ALA A 102 -0.32 -22.17 -4.31
N LEU A 103 -0.73 -20.89 -4.35
CA LEU A 103 -1.36 -20.17 -3.23
C LEU A 103 -2.86 -20.45 -3.09
N GLY A 104 -3.44 -21.30 -3.94
CA GLY A 104 -4.85 -21.68 -3.87
C GLY A 104 -5.79 -20.72 -4.61
N PHE A 105 -5.30 -20.01 -5.63
CA PHE A 105 -6.15 -19.26 -6.58
C PHE A 105 -6.28 -20.04 -7.89
N ALA A 106 -7.38 -19.91 -8.61
CA ALA A 106 -7.48 -20.46 -9.95
C ALA A 106 -8.42 -19.60 -10.81
N GLU A 107 -8.40 -19.83 -12.12
CA GLU A 107 -9.34 -19.17 -13.03
C GLU A 107 -10.79 -19.43 -12.60
N GLU A 108 -11.66 -18.46 -12.90
CA GLU A 108 -13.07 -18.51 -12.57
C GLU A 108 -13.76 -19.77 -13.12
N CYS A 109 -14.88 -20.13 -12.47
CA CYS A 109 -15.68 -21.31 -12.79
C CYS A 109 -15.96 -21.45 -14.31
N PHE A 110 -15.33 -22.44 -14.95
CA PHE A 110 -15.47 -22.75 -16.39
C PHE A 110 -15.25 -21.55 -17.33
N GLY A 111 -14.42 -20.58 -16.96
CA GLY A 111 -14.15 -19.40 -17.78
C GLY A 111 -15.36 -18.46 -17.95
N PHE A 112 -16.40 -18.60 -17.12
CA PHE A 112 -17.51 -17.65 -17.08
C PHE A 112 -17.11 -16.38 -16.37
N HIS A 113 -16.42 -15.50 -17.11
CA HIS A 113 -16.11 -14.16 -16.65
C HIS A 113 -17.35 -13.26 -16.73
N ARG A 114 -17.87 -12.83 -15.58
CA ARG A 114 -18.94 -11.83 -15.48
C ARG A 114 -18.35 -10.51 -14.99
N GLY A 115 -17.96 -9.66 -15.93
CA GLY A 115 -17.43 -8.34 -15.60
C GLY A 115 -16.85 -7.64 -16.82
N ASN A 116 -16.80 -6.31 -16.77
CA ASN A 116 -15.92 -5.56 -17.66
C ASN A 116 -14.51 -5.58 -17.05
N PRO A 117 -13.45 -5.55 -17.88
CA PRO A 117 -12.09 -5.47 -17.38
C PRO A 117 -11.90 -4.15 -16.61
N PHE A 118 -11.14 -4.23 -15.53
CA PHE A 118 -10.67 -3.05 -14.81
C PHE A 118 -9.31 -2.60 -15.35
N TYR A 119 -9.08 -1.30 -15.31
CA TYR A 119 -7.91 -0.63 -15.84
C TYR A 119 -7.03 -0.08 -14.71
N ALA A 120 -5.71 -0.20 -14.87
CA ALA A 120 -4.73 0.39 -13.97
C ALA A 120 -3.70 1.21 -14.75
N ASN A 121 -3.09 2.19 -14.09
CA ASN A 121 -1.93 2.92 -14.62
C ASN A 121 -0.76 2.81 -13.66
N LEU A 122 0.21 1.98 -14.03
CA LEU A 122 1.37 1.65 -13.19
C LEU A 122 2.54 2.63 -13.37
N ASN A 123 2.30 3.79 -13.99
CA ASN A 123 3.29 4.86 -14.20
C ASN A 123 4.58 4.37 -14.87
N ASP A 124 4.44 3.48 -15.85
CA ASP A 124 5.53 2.83 -16.59
C ASP A 124 5.47 3.07 -18.10
N GLY A 125 4.66 4.06 -18.51
CA GLY A 125 4.47 4.45 -19.91
C GLY A 125 3.41 3.65 -20.66
N GLN A 126 2.73 2.69 -20.02
CA GLN A 126 1.63 1.94 -20.64
C GLN A 126 0.30 2.72 -20.67
N GLY A 127 0.18 3.79 -19.87
CA GLY A 127 -1.10 4.48 -19.68
C GLY A 127 -2.05 3.66 -18.81
N TRP A 128 -3.35 3.87 -18.97
CA TRP A 128 -4.37 3.01 -18.39
C TRP A 128 -4.55 1.77 -19.26
N PHE A 129 -4.31 0.59 -18.70
CA PHE A 129 -4.41 -0.67 -19.43
C PHE A 129 -5.23 -1.70 -18.65
N ALA A 130 -5.91 -2.58 -19.39
CA ALA A 130 -6.77 -3.61 -18.83
C ALA A 130 -5.97 -4.63 -18.01
N GLN A 131 -6.62 -5.24 -17.02
CA GLN A 131 -6.08 -6.40 -16.31
C GLN A 131 -5.59 -7.49 -17.27
N GLN A 132 -4.56 -8.22 -16.87
CA GLN A 132 -4.02 -9.34 -17.63
C GLN A 132 -4.69 -10.66 -17.29
N PHE A 133 -5.10 -10.83 -16.03
CA PHE A 133 -5.86 -11.98 -15.56
C PHE A 133 -6.72 -11.62 -14.35
N GLU A 134 -7.61 -12.55 -14.02
CA GLU A 134 -8.47 -12.53 -12.83
C GLU A 134 -8.54 -13.95 -12.27
N LEU A 135 -8.29 -14.08 -10.97
CA LEU A 135 -8.33 -15.37 -10.28
C LEU A 135 -9.21 -15.27 -9.04
N ARG A 136 -9.84 -16.41 -8.72
CA ARG A 136 -10.69 -16.59 -7.55
C ARG A 136 -10.11 -17.65 -6.64
N GLN A 137 -10.47 -17.62 -5.36
CA GLN A 137 -9.96 -18.60 -4.41
C GLN A 137 -10.52 -19.97 -4.77
N ASN A 138 -9.63 -20.94 -4.92
CA ASN A 138 -10.01 -22.31 -5.22
C ASN A 138 -10.30 -23.06 -3.92
N ILE A 139 -11.58 -23.18 -3.56
CA ILE A 139 -11.98 -23.91 -2.35
C ILE A 139 -12.06 -25.41 -2.67
N GLY A 140 -10.93 -26.08 -2.51
CA GLY A 140 -10.76 -27.54 -2.63
C GLY A 140 -10.11 -28.00 -3.95
N ASP A 141 -9.46 -29.16 -3.92
CA ASP A 141 -8.68 -29.75 -5.04
C ASP A 141 -9.56 -30.33 -6.18
N ASN A 142 -10.79 -29.83 -6.33
CA ASN A 142 -11.76 -30.33 -7.30
C ASN A 142 -11.93 -29.30 -8.43
N PRO A 143 -12.14 -29.69 -9.70
CA PRO A 143 -12.51 -28.77 -10.80
C PRO A 143 -13.68 -27.82 -10.54
N PHE A 144 -14.39 -27.97 -9.42
CA PHE A 144 -15.47 -27.09 -8.98
C PHE A 144 -15.07 -26.12 -7.86
N GLY A 145 -13.82 -26.10 -7.38
CA GLY A 145 -13.46 -25.35 -6.18
C GLY A 145 -13.62 -23.83 -6.32
N THR A 146 -13.34 -23.24 -7.50
CA THR A 146 -13.68 -21.84 -7.81
C THR A 146 -15.19 -21.63 -8.03
N CYS A 147 -15.91 -22.65 -8.49
CA CYS A 147 -17.39 -22.62 -8.56
C CYS A 147 -18.04 -22.64 -7.17
N LEU A 148 -17.46 -23.38 -6.21
CA LEU A 148 -17.90 -23.39 -4.82
C LEU A 148 -17.56 -22.07 -4.13
N GLU A 149 -16.41 -21.47 -4.44
CA GLU A 149 -16.10 -20.13 -3.96
C GLU A 149 -17.05 -19.07 -4.50
N SER A 150 -17.41 -19.13 -5.79
CA SER A 150 -18.47 -18.28 -6.32
C SER A 150 -19.81 -18.50 -5.57
N LEU A 151 -20.04 -19.70 -5.04
CA LEU A 151 -21.25 -20.03 -4.28
C LEU A 151 -21.17 -19.72 -2.78
N PHE A 152 -19.98 -19.51 -2.20
CA PHE A 152 -19.76 -19.36 -0.75
C PHE A 152 -18.92 -18.14 -0.33
N GLY A 153 -18.39 -17.38 -1.29
CA GLY A 153 -17.46 -16.28 -1.09
C GLY A 153 -16.02 -16.75 -0.85
N GLY A 154 -15.07 -15.86 -1.11
CA GLY A 154 -13.64 -16.15 -1.03
C GLY A 154 -12.78 -14.99 -1.51
N ASN A 155 -11.48 -15.23 -1.66
CA ASN A 155 -10.57 -14.21 -2.17
C ASN A 155 -10.61 -14.12 -3.70
N HIS A 156 -10.85 -12.92 -4.19
CA HIS A 156 -10.72 -12.49 -5.56
C HIS A 156 -9.43 -11.69 -5.75
N LEU A 157 -8.75 -11.87 -6.89
CA LEU A 157 -7.68 -10.97 -7.29
C LEU A 157 -7.60 -10.72 -8.79
N ARG A 158 -7.00 -9.59 -9.15
CA ARG A 158 -6.65 -9.22 -10.53
C ARG A 158 -5.15 -9.05 -10.69
N GLY A 159 -4.64 -9.18 -11.91
CA GLY A 159 -3.20 -9.08 -12.21
C GLY A 159 -2.84 -7.95 -13.17
N TYR A 160 -1.87 -7.12 -12.77
CA TYR A 160 -1.27 -6.08 -13.63
C TYR A 160 0.25 -6.09 -13.52
N GLN A 161 0.96 -6.30 -14.63
CA GLN A 161 2.41 -6.31 -14.66
C GLN A 161 2.97 -4.94 -15.03
N GLN A 162 3.90 -4.44 -14.21
CA GLN A 162 4.61 -3.21 -14.49
C GLN A 162 5.78 -3.49 -15.45
N LYS A 163 5.74 -2.92 -16.65
CA LYS A 163 6.72 -3.14 -17.72
C LYS A 163 8.15 -2.73 -17.35
N SER A 164 8.29 -1.73 -16.49
CA SER A 164 9.60 -1.19 -16.11
C SER A 164 10.37 -2.05 -15.11
N THR A 165 9.68 -2.93 -14.37
CA THR A 165 10.28 -3.71 -13.27
C THR A 165 9.89 -5.19 -13.26
N ASN A 166 8.93 -5.59 -14.10
CA ASN A 166 8.25 -6.89 -14.11
C ASN A 166 7.47 -7.23 -12.83
N ALA A 167 7.35 -6.30 -11.88
CA ALA A 167 6.54 -6.48 -10.68
C ALA A 167 5.06 -6.67 -11.03
N TRP A 168 4.37 -7.48 -10.24
CA TRP A 168 2.92 -7.68 -10.37
C TRP A 168 2.17 -6.92 -9.28
N PHE A 169 1.22 -6.09 -9.69
CA PHE A 169 0.32 -5.33 -8.83
C PHE A 169 -1.00 -6.07 -8.75
N LEU A 170 -1.42 -6.38 -7.52
CA LEU A 170 -2.56 -7.24 -7.24
C LEU A 170 -3.58 -6.48 -6.37
N PRO A 171 -4.70 -6.06 -6.95
CA PRO A 171 -5.92 -5.81 -6.19
C PRO A 171 -6.46 -7.14 -5.68
N ILE A 172 -6.60 -7.25 -4.36
CA ILE A 172 -7.10 -8.46 -3.70
C ILE A 172 -8.25 -8.08 -2.77
N SER A 173 -9.38 -8.75 -2.93
CA SER A 173 -10.56 -8.58 -2.08
C SER A 173 -11.11 -9.91 -1.63
N LYS A 174 -11.63 -9.96 -0.41
CA LYS A 174 -12.53 -11.04 -0.01
C LYS A 174 -13.96 -10.64 -0.35
N GLU A 175 -14.63 -11.45 -1.17
CA GLU A 175 -16.01 -11.27 -1.62
C GLU A 175 -16.95 -12.19 -0.83
N LYS A 176 -18.21 -11.79 -0.71
CA LYS A 176 -19.31 -12.63 -0.21
C LYS A 176 -19.75 -13.61 -1.31
N ASP A 177 -20.70 -14.47 -0.98
CA ASP A 177 -21.24 -15.42 -1.93
C ASP A 177 -22.18 -14.79 -2.97
N VAL A 178 -22.57 -15.58 -3.97
CA VAL A 178 -23.49 -15.17 -5.04
C VAL A 178 -24.85 -14.67 -4.53
N SER A 179 -25.32 -15.12 -3.36
CA SER A 179 -26.61 -14.66 -2.80
C SER A 179 -26.55 -13.21 -2.32
N ASP A 180 -25.34 -12.76 -1.96
CA ASP A 180 -24.99 -11.37 -1.69
C ASP A 180 -24.31 -10.70 -2.90
N HIS A 181 -24.55 -11.20 -4.13
CA HIS A 181 -24.06 -10.62 -5.39
C HIS A 181 -22.54 -10.47 -5.51
N HIS A 182 -21.75 -11.23 -4.74
CA HIS A 182 -20.29 -11.08 -4.65
C HIS A 182 -19.81 -9.72 -4.10
N ASP A 183 -20.64 -9.03 -3.32
CA ASP A 183 -20.21 -7.81 -2.65
C ASP A 183 -18.93 -8.06 -1.83
N ILE A 184 -18.08 -7.05 -1.73
CA ILE A 184 -16.91 -7.07 -0.87
C ILE A 184 -17.36 -7.32 0.58
N ALA A 185 -16.77 -8.35 1.19
CA ALA A 185 -17.06 -8.68 2.58
C ALA A 185 -16.62 -7.53 3.51
N THR A 186 -17.15 -7.49 4.73
CA THR A 186 -16.69 -6.53 5.74
C THR A 186 -15.18 -6.67 5.96
N ASN A 187 -14.44 -5.57 5.81
CA ASN A 187 -12.96 -5.57 5.86
C ASN A 187 -12.34 -6.46 4.75
N GLY A 188 -13.02 -6.60 3.61
CA GLY A 188 -12.69 -7.53 2.54
C GLY A 188 -11.35 -7.26 1.88
N TYR A 189 -11.00 -5.98 1.65
CA TYR A 189 -9.69 -5.63 1.10
C TYR A 189 -8.53 -6.04 2.02
N ASN A 190 -8.60 -5.65 3.30
CA ASN A 190 -7.52 -5.95 4.24
C ASN A 190 -7.44 -7.45 4.53
N SER A 191 -8.58 -8.11 4.76
CA SER A 191 -8.61 -9.55 5.05
C SER A 191 -8.19 -10.42 3.86
N GLY A 192 -8.56 -10.02 2.63
CA GLY A 192 -8.12 -10.67 1.41
C GLY A 192 -6.60 -10.59 1.23
N ARG A 193 -6.04 -9.38 1.32
CA ARG A 193 -4.59 -9.14 1.32
C ARG A 193 -3.87 -9.96 2.38
N ASP A 194 -4.36 -9.95 3.62
CA ASP A 194 -3.68 -10.60 4.74
C ASP A 194 -3.74 -12.13 4.63
N ALA A 195 -4.83 -12.69 4.11
CA ALA A 195 -4.91 -14.11 3.79
C ALA A 195 -3.90 -14.50 2.70
N PHE A 196 -3.82 -13.73 1.61
CA PHE A 196 -2.82 -13.92 0.56
C PHE A 196 -1.38 -13.83 1.10
N ALA A 197 -1.07 -12.77 1.84
CA ALA A 197 0.23 -12.52 2.43
C ALA A 197 0.64 -13.62 3.43
N ASN A 198 -0.31 -14.17 4.17
CA ASN A 198 -0.06 -15.28 5.09
C ASN A 198 0.17 -16.61 4.35
N ALA A 199 -0.56 -16.89 3.27
CA ALA A 199 -0.30 -18.05 2.42
C ALA A 199 1.10 -17.99 1.79
N ALA A 200 1.52 -16.80 1.32
CA ALA A 200 2.84 -16.58 0.73
C ALA A 200 4.01 -16.84 1.70
N LYS A 201 3.80 -16.72 3.02
CA LYS A 201 4.82 -17.06 4.04
C LYS A 201 4.98 -18.57 4.27
N GLY A 202 4.17 -19.41 3.63
CA GLY A 202 4.32 -20.86 3.63
C GLY A 202 5.04 -21.37 2.39
N SER A 203 5.57 -22.59 2.46
CA SER A 203 5.98 -23.32 1.25
C SER A 203 4.74 -23.78 0.49
N VAL A 204 4.72 -23.57 -0.83
CA VAL A 204 3.61 -23.93 -1.70
C VAL A 204 4.08 -24.69 -2.93
N ASN A 205 3.19 -25.47 -3.54
CA ASN A 205 3.53 -26.23 -4.74
C ASN A 205 2.38 -26.27 -5.74
N TYR A 206 2.76 -26.31 -7.02
CA TYR A 206 1.83 -26.47 -8.14
C TYR A 206 2.61 -26.94 -9.37
N GLY A 207 2.01 -27.83 -10.18
CA GLY A 207 2.60 -28.23 -11.47
C GLY A 207 4.02 -28.84 -11.39
N GLY A 208 4.37 -29.50 -10.29
CA GLY A 208 5.71 -30.04 -10.06
C GLY A 208 6.79 -28.99 -9.71
N LYS A 209 6.35 -27.81 -9.27
CA LYS A 209 7.19 -26.74 -8.74
C LYS A 209 6.88 -26.51 -7.27
N CYS A 210 7.93 -26.35 -6.48
CA CYS A 210 7.86 -26.06 -5.05
C CYS A 210 8.52 -24.72 -4.77
N TRP A 211 7.71 -23.72 -4.41
CA TRP A 211 8.18 -22.43 -3.95
C TRP A 211 8.47 -22.48 -2.45
N PRO A 212 9.63 -21.96 -2.01
CA PRO A 212 9.90 -21.76 -0.59
C PRO A 212 9.01 -20.63 -0.02
N PRO A 213 8.97 -20.46 1.31
CA PRO A 213 8.34 -19.29 1.94
C PRO A 213 8.84 -17.99 1.34
N ALA A 214 7.92 -17.13 0.91
CA ALA A 214 8.26 -15.81 0.42
C ALA A 214 8.60 -14.85 1.57
N THR A 215 9.41 -13.84 1.28
CA THR A 215 9.59 -12.69 2.18
C THR A 215 8.42 -11.74 1.98
N VAL A 216 7.75 -11.36 3.07
CA VAL A 216 6.60 -10.45 3.03
C VAL A 216 6.85 -9.26 3.94
N ALA A 217 6.75 -8.06 3.38
CA ALA A 217 6.79 -6.79 4.10
C ALA A 217 5.48 -6.02 3.91
N TYR A 218 5.10 -5.22 4.90
CA TYR A 218 3.95 -4.32 4.79
C TYR A 218 4.44 -2.88 4.76
N GLU A 219 3.97 -2.12 3.77
CA GLU A 219 4.28 -0.69 3.64
C GLU A 219 3.00 0.13 3.53
N GLN A 220 2.95 1.27 4.22
CA GLN A 220 1.88 2.25 4.08
C GLN A 220 2.13 3.09 2.82
N LEU A 221 1.49 2.74 1.70
CA LEU A 221 1.78 3.36 0.40
C LEU A 221 0.69 4.33 -0.07
N TYR A 222 -0.50 4.28 0.51
CA TYR A 222 -1.57 5.25 0.30
C TYR A 222 -2.38 5.47 1.59
N PRO A 223 -3.18 6.56 1.70
CA PRO A 223 -3.97 6.83 2.91
C PRO A 223 -4.99 5.74 3.19
N ALA A 224 -5.31 5.52 4.47
CA ALA A 224 -6.44 4.70 4.87
C ALA A 224 -7.77 5.36 4.47
N TYR A 225 -8.78 4.54 4.19
CA TYR A 225 -10.14 4.94 3.89
C TYR A 225 -11.11 4.31 4.88
N ALA A 226 -11.98 5.15 5.45
CA ALA A 226 -12.86 4.75 6.54
C ALA A 226 -14.19 4.09 6.08
N GLY A 227 -14.45 4.03 4.76
CA GLY A 227 -15.73 3.56 4.21
C GLY A 227 -16.82 4.63 4.28
N ALA A 228 -17.22 5.20 3.13
CA ALA A 228 -18.28 6.22 3.04
C ALA A 228 -18.78 6.60 1.62
N GLY A 229 -18.50 5.84 0.55
CA GLY A 229 -18.95 6.20 -0.81
C GLY A 229 -17.95 6.06 -1.97
N ASP A 230 -16.70 5.60 -1.81
CA ASP A 230 -15.63 5.76 -2.82
C ASP A 230 -14.97 4.45 -3.31
N THR A 231 -15.46 3.28 -2.89
CA THR A 231 -14.98 1.96 -3.35
C THR A 231 -16.14 1.09 -3.78
N ASP A 232 -15.86 -0.02 -4.45
CA ASP A 232 -16.82 -1.13 -4.50
C ASP A 232 -17.34 -1.42 -3.08
N ASP A 233 -18.65 -1.35 -2.92
CA ASP A 233 -19.39 -1.62 -1.69
C ASP A 233 -19.02 -0.81 -0.43
N ASP A 234 -18.38 0.36 -0.58
CA ASP A 234 -18.02 1.28 0.53
C ASP A 234 -17.18 0.66 1.65
N GLN A 235 -16.40 -0.37 1.34
CA GLN A 235 -15.62 -1.09 2.34
C GLN A 235 -14.33 -0.35 2.73
N PRO A 236 -14.01 -0.27 4.03
CA PRO A 236 -12.80 0.39 4.50
C PRO A 236 -11.53 -0.39 4.10
N TYR A 237 -10.44 0.35 3.91
CA TYR A 237 -9.09 -0.20 3.72
C TYR A 237 -8.07 0.62 4.51
N ASP A 238 -6.99 -0.03 4.96
CA ASP A 238 -5.99 0.60 5.82
C ASP A 238 -4.87 1.32 5.05
N GLY A 239 -4.81 1.17 3.72
CA GLY A 239 -3.78 1.76 2.86
C GLY A 239 -2.40 1.07 2.93
N GLN A 240 -2.32 -0.06 3.64
CA GLN A 240 -1.13 -0.91 3.64
C GLN A 240 -1.10 -1.81 2.41
N VAL A 241 0.11 -1.99 1.87
CA VAL A 241 0.39 -2.88 0.75
C VAL A 241 1.32 -3.99 1.21
N ALA A 242 0.94 -5.24 0.93
CA ALA A 242 1.80 -6.39 1.14
C ALA A 242 2.78 -6.51 -0.04
N ILE A 243 4.08 -6.32 0.22
CA ILE A 243 5.16 -6.50 -0.74
C ILE A 243 5.73 -7.90 -0.54
N VAL A 244 5.63 -8.73 -1.56
CA VAL A 244 6.04 -10.12 -1.56
C VAL A 244 7.24 -10.31 -2.48
N THR A 245 8.32 -10.90 -1.96
CA THR A 245 9.50 -11.28 -2.74
C THR A 245 9.65 -12.80 -2.69
N VAL A 246 9.62 -13.43 -3.86
CA VAL A 246 9.57 -14.88 -4.01
C VAL A 246 10.89 -15.39 -4.58
N ASP A 247 11.52 -16.34 -3.88
CA ASP A 247 12.73 -17.00 -4.37
C ASP A 247 12.42 -18.06 -5.44
N ALA A 248 13.45 -18.52 -6.13
CA ALA A 248 13.32 -19.50 -7.22
C ALA A 248 12.67 -20.80 -6.72
N PRO A 249 11.67 -21.35 -7.45
CA PRO A 249 11.12 -22.65 -7.11
C PRO A 249 12.09 -23.78 -7.41
N SER A 250 11.96 -24.86 -6.65
CA SER A 250 12.60 -26.15 -6.91
C SER A 250 11.64 -27.08 -7.66
N ASN A 251 12.15 -28.19 -8.20
CA ASN A 251 11.29 -29.24 -8.73
C ASN A 251 10.86 -30.16 -7.58
N CYS A 252 9.58 -30.52 -7.58
CA CYS A 252 8.94 -31.53 -6.76
C CYS A 252 7.77 -32.12 -7.56
#